data_AF-A0A938AFT9-F1
#
_entry.id   AF-A0A938AFT9-F1
#
_cell.length_a   1.000
_cell.length_b   1.000
_cell.length_c   1.000
_cell.angle_alpha   90.00
_cell.angle_beta   90.00
_cell.angle_gamma   90.00
#
_symmetry.space_group_name_H-M   'P 1'
#
loop_
_entity.id
_entity.type
_entity.pdbx_description
1 polymer ?
#
loop_
_entity_poly.entity_id
_entity_poly.type
_entity_poly.pdbx_seq_one_letter_code
_entity_poly.pdbx_strand_id
1 'polypeptide(L)'
;MDDKTAFAWLLGAGVFVVILGIIAYLVVMVLALIIPTWRICNRAGYSGAMSLLHLIPGVGTLIVFAILAFGTWPAGEATARPPQPGAR
;
A
#
# COMPACT_ATOMS: atom_id res chain seq x y z
N MET A 1 34.64 -28.12 17.89
CA MET A 1 33.96 -27.32 16.84
C MET A 1 35.01 -26.39 16.31
N ASP A 2 35.39 -26.54 15.03
CA ASP A 2 36.49 -25.78 14.46
C ASP A 2 36.11 -24.29 14.45
N ASP A 3 37.04 -23.43 14.84
CA ASP A 3 36.92 -21.96 14.78
C ASP A 3 36.32 -21.48 13.45
N LYS A 4 36.75 -22.06 12.32
CA LYS A 4 36.22 -21.80 10.98
C LYS A 4 34.73 -22.12 10.83
N THR A 5 34.25 -23.20 11.46
CA THR A 5 32.83 -23.58 11.41
C THR A 5 31.98 -22.62 12.22
N ALA A 6 32.47 -22.15 13.38
CA ALA A 6 31.76 -21.16 14.19
C ALA A 6 31.60 -19.83 13.44
N PHE A 7 32.65 -19.35 12.77
CA PHE A 7 32.56 -18.16 11.92
C PHE A 7 31.58 -18.35 10.75
N ALA A 8 31.59 -19.50 10.08
CA ALA A 8 30.65 -19.79 9.00
C ALA A 8 29.18 -19.75 9.47
N TRP A 9 28.88 -20.32 10.64
CA TRP A 9 27.54 -20.27 11.23
C TRP A 9 27.11 -18.87 11.63
N LEU A 10 28.01 -18.06 12.22
CA LEU A 10 27.71 -16.68 12.61
C LEU A 10 27.43 -15.79 11.40
N LEU A 11 28.20 -15.93 10.32
CA LEU A 11 27.95 -15.21 9.07
C LEU A 11 26.65 -15.66 8.41
N GLY A 12 26.39 -16.97 8.36
CA GLY A 12 25.16 -17.52 7.81
C GLY A 12 23.92 -17.07 8.57
N ALA A 13 23.95 -17.15 9.90
CA ALA A 13 22.86 -16.70 10.75
C ALA A 13 22.65 -15.17 10.65
N GLY A 14 23.74 -14.40 10.61
CA GLY A 14 23.68 -12.95 10.44
C GLY A 14 23.03 -12.54 9.12
N VAL A 15 23.46 -13.12 8.01
CA VAL A 15 22.87 -12.86 6.67
C VAL A 15 21.40 -13.27 6.64
N PHE A 16 21.05 -14.40 7.23
CA PHE A 16 19.67 -14.86 7.32
C PHE A 16 18.77 -13.87 8.07
N VAL A 17 19.22 -13.38 9.23
CA VAL A 17 18.47 -12.38 10.02
C VAL A 17 18.32 -11.06 9.25
N VAL A 18 19.36 -10.61 8.54
CA VAL A 18 19.31 -9.40 7.72
C VAL A 18 18.30 -9.55 6.59
N ILE A 19 18.31 -10.67 5.87
CA ILE A 19 17.35 -10.95 4.79
C ILE A 19 15.92 -10.98 5.33
N LEU A 20 15.67 -11.66 6.45
CA LEU A 20 14.35 -11.67 7.09
C LEU A 20 13.91 -10.26 7.51
N GLY A 21 14.83 -9.45 8.03
CA GLY A 21 14.57 -8.06 8.39
C GLY A 21 14.16 -7.21 7.18
N ILE A 22 14.86 -7.36 6.05
CA ILE A 22 14.53 -6.66 4.80
C ILE A 22 13.16 -7.07 4.29
N ILE A 23 12.85 -8.38 4.27
CA ILE A 23 11.56 -8.88 3.83
C ILE A 23 10.44 -8.35 4.73
N ALA A 24 10.61 -8.42 6.05
CA ALA A 24 9.62 -7.90 7.00
C ALA A 24 9.39 -6.40 6.81
N TYR A 25 10.45 -5.61 6.62
CA TYR A 25 10.36 -4.17 6.34
C TYR A 25 9.55 -3.89 5.07
N LEU A 26 9.85 -4.59 3.97
CA LEU A 26 9.13 -4.42 2.70
C LEU A 26 7.64 -4.76 2.84
N VAL A 27 7.33 -5.86 3.53
CA VAL A 27 5.93 -6.28 3.77
C VAL A 27 5.18 -5.22 4.58
N VAL A 28 5.77 -4.72 5.67
CA VAL A 28 5.15 -3.68 6.50
C VAL A 28 4.90 -2.40 5.69
N MET A 29 5.87 -1.97 4.88
CA MET A 29 5.73 -0.78 4.03
C MET A 29 4.60 -0.95 3.00
N VAL A 30 4.50 -2.11 2.37
CA VAL A 30 3.43 -2.42 1.41
C VAL A 30 2.06 -2.41 2.09
N LEU A 31 1.91 -3.04 3.26
CA LEU A 31 0.65 -2.99 4.01
C LEU A 31 0.28 -1.56 4.43
N ALA A 32 1.27 -0.79 4.87
CA ALA A 32 1.09 0.61 5.27
C ALA A 32 0.60 1.50 4.12
N LEU A 33 0.86 1.13 2.86
CA LEU A 33 0.34 1.81 1.66
C LEU A 33 -1.02 1.24 1.20
N ILE A 34 -1.19 -0.08 1.23
CA ILE A 34 -2.41 -0.75 0.75
C ILE A 34 -3.62 -0.34 1.58
N ILE A 35 -3.51 -0.39 2.91
CA ILE A 35 -4.63 -0.13 3.82
C ILE A 35 -5.22 1.28 3.63
N PRO A 36 -4.44 2.38 3.71
CA PRO A 36 -4.99 3.70 3.51
C PRO A 36 -5.50 3.88 2.07
N THR A 37 -4.78 3.36 1.08
CA THR A 37 -5.21 3.49 -0.32
C THR A 37 -6.53 2.77 -0.59
N TRP A 38 -6.75 1.59 -0.01
CA TRP A 38 -8.06 0.92 -0.05
C TRP A 38 -9.15 1.82 0.52
N ARG A 39 -8.91 2.42 1.70
CA ARG A 39 -9.88 3.31 2.34
C ARG A 39 -10.19 4.54 1.46
N ILE A 40 -9.21 5.08 0.74
CA ILE A 40 -9.40 6.19 -0.20
C ILE A 40 -10.18 5.73 -1.44
N CYS A 41 -9.82 4.60 -2.06
CA CYS A 41 -10.55 4.06 -3.22
C CYS A 41 -12.03 3.86 -2.90
N ASN A 42 -12.35 3.24 -1.76
CA ASN A 42 -13.73 3.06 -1.32
C ASN A 42 -14.47 4.41 -1.13
N ARG A 43 -13.78 5.44 -0.62
CA ARG A 43 -14.36 6.78 -0.43
C ARG A 43 -14.54 7.54 -1.74
N ALA A 44 -13.66 7.33 -2.70
CA ALA A 44 -13.76 7.93 -4.04
C ALA A 44 -14.84 7.23 -4.90
N GLY A 45 -15.36 6.08 -4.47
CA GLY A 45 -16.37 5.31 -5.21
C GLY A 45 -15.76 4.24 -6.14
N TYR A 46 -14.46 4.00 -6.02
CA TYR A 46 -13.76 2.92 -6.71
C TYR A 46 -13.84 1.61 -5.91
N SER A 47 -13.68 0.48 -6.60
CA SER A 47 -13.53 -0.82 -5.92
C SER A 47 -12.24 -0.84 -5.09
N GLY A 48 -12.36 -1.13 -3.80
CA GLY A 48 -11.21 -1.29 -2.91
C GLY A 48 -10.20 -2.35 -3.35
N ALA A 49 -10.61 -3.29 -4.21
CA ALA A 49 -9.71 -4.27 -4.84
C ALA A 49 -8.63 -3.60 -5.72
N MET A 50 -8.80 -2.35 -6.14
CA MET A 50 -7.73 -1.58 -6.82
C MET A 50 -6.49 -1.42 -5.93
N SER A 51 -6.64 -1.40 -4.60
CA SER A 51 -5.49 -1.36 -3.69
C SER A 51 -4.60 -2.61 -3.83
N LEU A 52 -5.16 -3.74 -4.26
CA LEU A 52 -4.43 -4.98 -4.49
C LEU A 52 -3.40 -4.85 -5.63
N LEU A 53 -3.52 -3.87 -6.53
CA LEU A 53 -2.50 -3.60 -7.55
C LEU A 53 -1.15 -3.23 -6.92
N HIS A 54 -1.12 -2.73 -5.69
CA HIS A 54 0.14 -2.45 -4.96
C HIS A 54 0.95 -3.72 -4.64
N LEU A 55 0.38 -4.94 -4.82
CA LEU A 55 1.16 -6.17 -4.75
C LEU A 55 2.23 -6.24 -5.87
N ILE A 56 2.04 -5.50 -6.96
CA ILE A 56 3.02 -5.35 -8.05
C ILE A 56 3.81 -4.05 -7.79
N PRO A 57 4.97 -4.12 -7.11
CA PRO A 57 5.72 -2.92 -6.75
C PRO A 57 6.17 -2.15 -8.00
N GLY A 58 6.10 -0.83 -7.91
CA GLY A 58 6.39 0.08 -9.03
C GLY A 58 5.17 0.34 -9.89
N VAL A 59 4.84 -0.58 -10.80
CA VAL A 59 3.81 -0.35 -11.83
C VAL A 59 2.42 -0.21 -11.23
N GLY A 60 2.01 -1.14 -10.35
CA GLY A 60 0.66 -1.13 -9.79
C GLY A 60 0.41 0.07 -8.89
N THR A 61 1.39 0.43 -8.05
CA THR A 61 1.34 1.64 -7.21
C THR A 61 1.21 2.92 -8.04
N LEU A 62 2.00 3.05 -9.12
CA LEU A 62 1.92 4.22 -10.01
C LEU A 62 0.56 4.32 -10.71
N ILE A 63 0.00 3.21 -11.17
CA ILE A 63 -1.31 3.18 -11.81
C ILE A 63 -2.40 3.64 -10.84
N VAL A 64 -2.42 3.10 -9.61
CA VAL A 64 -3.44 3.48 -8.63
C VAL A 64 -3.33 4.96 -8.27
N PHE A 65 -2.12 5.47 -8.06
CA PHE A 65 -1.93 6.90 -7.81
C PHE A 65 -2.33 7.77 -9.01
N ALA A 66 -2.05 7.35 -10.24
CA ALA A 66 -2.48 8.07 -11.44
C ALA A 66 -4.01 8.14 -11.54
N ILE A 67 -4.71 7.03 -11.26
CA ILE A 67 -6.19 7.00 -11.25
C ILE A 67 -6.74 7.90 -10.15
N LEU A 68 -6.17 7.85 -8.94
CA LEU A 68 -6.63 8.72 -7.85
C LEU A 68 -6.36 10.21 -8.12
N ALA A 69 -5.20 10.53 -8.71
CA ALA A 69 -4.80 11.92 -8.93
C ALA A 69 -5.50 12.58 -10.12
N PHE A 70 -5.73 11.84 -11.21
CA PHE A 70 -6.25 12.38 -12.46
C PHE A 70 -7.62 11.83 -12.88
N GLY A 71 -8.11 10.78 -12.23
CA GLY A 71 -9.42 10.19 -12.52
C GLY A 71 -10.56 10.98 -11.87
N THR A 72 -11.74 10.92 -12.48
CA THR A 72 -12.99 11.42 -11.91
C THR A 72 -13.34 10.61 -10.66
N TRP A 73 -13.85 11.22 -9.59
CA TRP A 73 -14.19 10.49 -8.36
C TRP A 73 -15.70 10.25 -8.29
N PRO A 74 -16.20 9.02 -8.57
CA PRO A 74 -17.64 8.73 -8.61
C PRO A 74 -18.42 9.18 -7.38
N ALA A 75 -17.81 9.13 -6.19
CA ALA A 75 -18.49 9.40 -4.92
C ALA A 75 -18.45 10.87 -4.43
N GLY A 76 -17.96 11.82 -5.22
CA GLY A 76 -17.88 13.24 -4.83
C GLY A 76 -18.94 14.15 -5.46
N GLU A 77 -19.33 13.86 -6.70
CA GLU A 77 -20.15 14.77 -7.53
C GLU A 77 -21.65 14.66 -7.23
N ALA A 78 -22.12 13.51 -6.74
CA ALA A 78 -23.54 13.29 -6.42
C ALA A 78 -24.02 13.99 -5.13
N THR A 79 -23.11 14.50 -4.29
CA THR A 79 -23.45 15.13 -3.00
C THR A 79 -23.40 16.67 -3.07
N ALA A 80 -23.42 17.26 -4.26
CA ALA A 80 -23.81 18.66 -4.43
C ALA A 80 -25.26 18.80 -3.93
N ARG A 81 -25.41 19.05 -2.63
CA ARG A 81 -26.68 19.19 -1.93
C ARG A 81 -27.54 20.16 -2.75
N PRO A 82 -28.74 19.74 -3.23
CA PRO A 82 -29.61 20.67 -3.92
C PRO A 82 -29.91 21.85 -2.97
N PRO A 83 -30.06 23.09 -3.49
CA PRO A 83 -30.33 24.27 -2.67
C PRO A 83 -31.45 23.95 -1.70
N GLN A 84 -31.18 24.02 -0.39
CA GLN A 84 -32.18 23.64 0.61
C GLN A 84 -33.34 24.63 0.49
N PRO A 85 -34.56 24.20 0.09
CA PRO A 85 -35.69 25.10 -0.03
C PRO A 85 -36.14 25.45 1.40
N GLY A 86 -35.68 26.59 1.93
CA GLY A 86 -36.05 27.01 3.28
C GLY A 86 -35.01 27.84 4.05
N ALA A 87 -33.82 28.11 3.50
CA ALA A 87 -32.89 29.08 4.09
C ALA A 87 -33.28 30.52 3.68
N ARG A 88 -34.42 31.01 4.15
CA ARG A 88 -34.81 32.43 4.16
C ARG A 88 -35.59 32.75 5.42
#